data_AF-A0AAU6B422-F1
#
_entry.id   AF-A0AAU6B422-F1
#
_cell.length_a   1.000
_cell.length_b   1.000
_cell.length_c   1.000
_cell.angle_alpha   90.00
_cell.angle_beta   90.00
_cell.angle_gamma   90.00
#
_symmetry.space_group_name_H-M   'P 1'
#
loop_
_entity.id
_entity.type
_entity.pdbx_description
1 polymer ?
#
loop_
_entity_poly.entity_id
_entity_poly.type
_entity_poly.pdbx_seq_one_letter_code
_entity_poly.pdbx_strand_id
1 'polypeptide(L)'
;MLTLKITGDDGFDETIVAQPRDILLFERTTKVSFYALESSLSMAHVYKIAFFAFKRTYPELAPAKVTELEEGYDVLLVPGDDEDDEDPTRGEA
;
A
#
# COMPACT_ATOMS: atom_id res chain seq x y z
N MET A 1 3.55 -8.37 -2.19
CA MET A 1 2.89 -7.13 -2.66
C MET A 1 2.11 -6.57 -1.48
N LEU A 2 1.73 -5.29 -1.48
CA LEU A 2 0.89 -4.71 -0.42
C LEU A 2 -0.33 -4.04 -1.04
N THR A 3 -1.51 -4.32 -0.51
CA THR A 3 -2.75 -3.65 -0.91
C THR A 3 -3.00 -2.48 0.03
N LEU A 4 -3.21 -1.31 -0.54
CA LEU A 4 -3.31 -0.05 0.19
C LEU A 4 -4.58 0.67 -0.26
N LYS A 5 -5.47 0.94 0.69
CA LYS A 5 -6.63 1.79 0.44
C LYS A 5 -6.24 3.23 0.73
N ILE A 6 -6.47 4.12 -0.24
CA ILE A 6 -6.17 5.54 -0.16
C ILE A 6 -7.49 6.29 -0.19
N THR A 7 -7.78 7.01 0.89
CA THR A 7 -8.97 7.86 0.99
C THR A 7 -8.53 9.31 1.16
N GLY A 8 -8.98 10.20 0.27
CA GLY A 8 -8.73 11.64 0.32
C GLY A 8 -9.99 12.44 0.63
N ASP A 9 -9.81 13.60 1.25
CA ASP A 9 -10.89 14.51 1.66
C ASP A 9 -11.73 15.06 0.49
N ASP A 10 -11.20 15.04 -0.73
CA ASP A 10 -11.86 15.48 -1.95
C ASP A 10 -12.80 14.42 -2.58
N GLY A 11 -13.03 13.30 -1.87
CA GLY A 11 -13.86 12.18 -2.34
C GLY A 11 -13.09 11.15 -3.15
N PHE A 12 -11.76 11.20 -3.11
CA PHE A 12 -10.88 10.20 -3.70
C PHE A 12 -10.90 8.93 -2.85
N ASP A 13 -11.43 7.81 -3.34
CA ASP A 13 -11.38 6.50 -2.67
C ASP A 13 -10.91 5.46 -3.68
N GLU A 14 -9.64 5.08 -3.58
CA GLU A 14 -9.01 4.14 -4.51
C GLU A 14 -8.17 3.10 -3.78
N THR A 15 -8.20 1.87 -4.30
CA THR A 15 -7.33 0.79 -3.83
C THR A 15 -6.17 0.62 -4.78
N ILE A 16 -4.95 0.77 -4.27
CA ILE A 16 -3.74 0.57 -5.05
C ILE A 16 -2.92 -0.61 -4.54
N VAL A 17 -2.28 -1.32 -5.46
CA VAL A 17 -1.38 -2.42 -5.12
C VAL A 17 0.07 -1.98 -5.30
N ALA A 18 0.80 -1.90 -4.18
CA ALA A 18 2.24 -1.67 -4.17
C ALA A 18 2.97 -2.92 -4.68
N GLN A 19 3.66 -2.73 -5.80
CA GLN A 19 4.42 -3.75 -6.49
C GLN A 19 5.82 -3.89 -5.86
N PRO A 20 6.55 -5.00 -6.10
CA PRO A 20 7.89 -5.18 -5.53
C PRO A 20 8.85 -4.05 -5.88
N ARG A 21 8.70 -3.46 -7.07
CA ARG A 21 9.49 -2.28 -7.49
C ARG A 21 9.25 -1.05 -6.61
N ASP A 22 8.05 -0.88 -6.07
CA ASP A 22 7.68 0.26 -5.23
C ASP A 22 8.32 0.11 -3.84
N ILE A 23 8.34 -1.12 -3.33
CA ILE A 23 9.05 -1.51 -2.10
C ILE A 23 10.56 -1.30 -2.28
N LEU A 24 11.15 -1.79 -3.37
CA LEU A 24 12.57 -1.58 -3.66
C LEU A 24 12.94 -0.09 -3.79
N LEU A 25 12.03 0.73 -4.33
CA LEU A 25 12.23 2.17 -4.42
C LEU A 25 12.23 2.80 -3.02
N PHE A 26 11.30 2.39 -2.15
CA PHE A 26 11.29 2.76 -0.75
C PHE A 26 12.61 2.41 -0.05
N GLU A 27 13.11 1.18 -0.19
CA GLU A 27 14.36 0.76 0.44
C GLU A 27 15.56 1.58 -0.05
N ARG A 28 15.61 1.86 -1.36
CA ARG A 28 16.68 2.69 -1.96
C ARG A 28 16.67 4.13 -1.45
N THR A 29 15.48 4.70 -1.25
CA THR A 29 15.30 6.10 -0.83
C THR A 29 15.48 6.27 0.68
N THR A 30 15.03 5.32 1.48
CA THR A 30 15.08 5.41 2.96
C THR A 30 16.30 4.74 3.57
N LYS A 31 17.00 3.88 2.81
CA LYS A 31 18.08 3.01 3.30
C LYS A 31 17.62 2.02 4.38
N VAL A 32 16.31 1.78 4.48
CA VAL A 32 15.71 0.82 5.40
C VAL A 32 15.22 -0.37 4.60
N SER A 33 15.57 -1.59 5.01
CA SER A 33 15.01 -2.78 4.36
C SER A 33 13.60 -3.02 4.85
N PHE A 34 12.66 -3.17 3.91
CA PHE A 34 11.27 -3.45 4.19
C PHE A 34 11.10 -4.79 4.93
N TYR A 35 11.86 -5.81 4.52
CA TYR A 35 11.84 -7.13 5.17
C TYR A 35 12.44 -7.11 6.59
N ALA A 36 13.24 -6.12 6.94
CA ALA A 36 13.74 -5.94 8.31
C ALA A 36 12.72 -5.24 9.23
N LEU A 37 11.61 -4.74 8.68
CA LEU A 37 10.61 -3.96 9.40
C LEU A 37 9.44 -4.81 9.94
N GLU A 38 9.51 -6.15 9.91
CA GLU A 38 8.40 -7.05 10.28
C GLU A 38 7.66 -6.66 11.57
N SER A 39 8.36 -6.18 12.59
CA SER A 39 7.78 -5.70 13.86
C SER A 39 7.88 -4.18 14.10
N SER A 40 8.44 -3.43 13.14
CA SER A 40 8.68 -1.98 13.23
C SER A 40 8.15 -1.20 12.03
N LEU A 41 7.19 -1.77 11.31
CA LEU A 41 6.55 -1.11 10.18
C LEU A 41 5.68 0.05 10.69
N SER A 42 6.29 1.24 10.76
CA SER A 42 5.58 2.47 11.07
C SER A 42 4.64 2.88 9.95
N MET A 43 3.60 3.65 10.29
CA MET A 43 2.70 4.20 9.27
C MET A 43 3.43 5.10 8.28
N ALA A 44 4.45 5.84 8.72
CA ALA A 44 5.29 6.64 7.82
C ALA A 44 5.95 5.81 6.70
N HIS A 45 6.32 4.55 6.98
CA HIS A 45 6.84 3.64 5.96
C HIS A 45 5.77 3.24 4.95
N VAL A 46 4.57 2.93 5.44
CA VAL A 46 3.41 2.57 4.61
C VAL A 46 3.00 3.73 3.71
N TYR A 47 2.90 4.95 4.25
CA TYR A 47 2.63 6.17 3.48
C TYR A 47 3.64 6.36 2.34
N LYS A 48 4.93 6.13 2.62
CA LYS A 48 5.99 6.30 1.63
C LYS A 48 5.95 5.25 0.52
N ILE A 49 5.53 4.02 0.84
CA ILE A 49 5.30 2.98 -0.16
C ILE A 49 4.03 3.27 -0.97
N ALA A 50 2.96 3.70 -0.30
CA ALA A 50 1.72 4.15 -0.94
C ALA A 50 1.98 5.27 -1.94
N PHE A 51 2.81 6.24 -1.57
CA PHE A 51 3.25 7.32 -2.44
C PHE A 51 3.90 6.82 -3.74
N PHE A 52 4.84 5.87 -3.66
CA PHE A 52 5.48 5.34 -4.86
C PHE A 52 4.52 4.54 -5.73
N ALA A 53 3.66 3.73 -5.11
CA ALA A 53 2.63 2.98 -5.81
C ALA A 53 1.58 3.91 -6.46
N PHE A 54 1.23 5.02 -5.80
CA PHE A 54 0.29 6.03 -6.29
C PHE A 54 0.86 6.77 -7.50
N LYS A 55 2.08 7.30 -7.42
CA LYS A 55 2.72 8.02 -8.53
C LYS A 55 2.82 7.19 -9.81
N ARG A 56 2.90 5.88 -9.65
CA ARG A 56 3.00 4.92 -10.72
C ARG A 56 1.65 4.52 -11.31
N THR A 57 0.63 4.41 -10.47
CA THR A 57 -0.72 4.03 -10.87
C THR A 57 -1.46 5.23 -11.48
N TYR A 58 -1.20 6.43 -10.94
CA TYR A 58 -1.81 7.69 -11.34
C TYR A 58 -0.74 8.76 -11.66
N PRO A 59 0.09 8.57 -12.71
CA PRO A 59 1.18 9.50 -13.03
C PRO A 59 0.70 10.91 -13.39
N GLU A 60 -0.54 11.04 -13.86
CA GLU A 60 -1.17 12.30 -14.29
C GLU A 60 -1.67 13.11 -13.09
N LEU A 61 -2.08 12.42 -12.03
CA LEU A 61 -2.56 13.02 -10.78
C LEU A 61 -1.43 13.27 -9.79
N ALA A 62 -0.33 12.52 -9.91
CA ALA A 62 0.85 12.62 -9.06
C ALA A 62 1.30 14.07 -8.76
N PRO A 63 1.52 14.97 -9.73
CA PRO A 63 2.06 16.30 -9.42
C PRO A 63 1.13 17.20 -8.59
N ALA A 64 -0.19 16.96 -8.60
CA ALA A 64 -1.17 17.75 -7.83
C ALA A 64 -1.56 17.05 -6.51
N LYS A 65 -1.76 15.73 -6.56
CA LYS A 65 -2.28 14.92 -5.46
C LYS A 65 -1.20 14.42 -4.49
N VAL A 66 0.08 14.47 -4.86
CA VAL A 66 1.20 14.06 -3.99
C VAL A 66 1.25 14.86 -2.69
N THR A 67 1.05 16.17 -2.76
CA THR A 67 1.06 17.03 -1.57
C THR A 67 -0.15 16.74 -0.68
N GLU A 68 -1.32 16.51 -1.28
CA GLU A 68 -2.53 16.08 -0.55
C GLU A 68 -2.35 14.70 0.11
N LEU A 69 -1.58 13.81 -0.52
CA LEU A 69 -1.28 12.48 0.01
C LEU A 69 -0.37 12.52 1.25
N GLU A 70 0.46 13.56 1.39
CA GLU A 70 1.30 13.78 2.58
C GLU A 70 0.56 14.54 3.70
N GLU A 71 -0.45 15.35 3.38
CA GLU A 71 -1.11 16.26 4.33
C GLU A 71 -2.52 15.83 4.78
N GLY A 72 -3.27 15.05 3.99
CA GLY A 72 -4.70 14.79 4.27
C GLY A 72 -5.26 13.44 3.85
N TYR A 73 -4.48 12.57 3.19
CA TYR A 73 -5.01 11.27 2.76
C TYR A 73 -4.82 10.24 3.88
N ASP A 74 -5.87 9.48 4.17
CA ASP A 74 -5.79 8.34 5.08
C ASP A 74 -5.39 7.10 4.28
N VAL A 75 -4.24 6.52 4.65
CA VAL A 75 -3.72 5.30 4.04
C VAL A 75 -3.89 4.14 5.01
N LEU A 76 -4.78 3.22 4.63
CA LEU A 76 -5.02 2.00 5.38
C LEU A 76 -4.35 0.83 4.68
N LEU A 77 -3.57 0.07 5.44
CA LEU A 77 -3.13 -1.25 5.02
C LEU A 77 -4.38 -2.14 5.01
N VAL A 78 -4.80 -2.59 3.83
CA VAL A 78 -5.84 -3.61 3.76
C VAL A 78 -5.11 -4.91 4.05
N PRO A 79 -5.39 -5.61 5.18
CA PRO A 79 -4.89 -6.97 5.35
C PRO A 79 -5.33 -7.71 4.10
N GLY A 80 -4.38 -8.38 3.44
CA GLY A 80 -4.72 -9.18 2.28
C GLY A 80 -5.90 -10.05 2.69
N ASP A 81 -6.98 -9.95 1.92
CA ASP A 81 -7.89 -11.06 1.77
C ASP A 81 -6.99 -12.21 1.28
N ASP A 82 -6.39 -12.94 2.22
CA ASP A 82 -6.36 -14.39 2.15
C ASP A 82 -7.85 -14.78 2.11
N GLU A 83 -8.49 -14.60 0.95
CA GLU A 83 -9.74 -15.26 0.62
C GLU A 83 -9.47 -16.73 0.88
N ASP A 84 -10.12 -17.25 1.92
CA ASP A 84 -10.63 -18.61 1.97
C ASP A 84 -9.72 -19.70 1.38
N ASP A 85 -8.70 -20.11 2.14
CA ASP A 85 -8.31 -21.54 2.18
C ASP A 85 -9.19 -22.26 3.23
N GLU A 86 -10.50 -21.96 3.26
CA GLU A 86 -11.49 -22.91 3.76
C GLU A 86 -11.70 -23.94 2.66
N ASP A 87 -10.87 -24.98 2.62
CA ASP A 87 -11.14 -26.21 1.86
C ASP A 87 -12.46 -26.81 2.38
N PRO A 88 -13.60 -26.75 1.65
CA PRO A 88 -14.83 -27.38 2.07
C PRO A 88 -14.94 -28.72 1.34
N THR A 89 -13.86 -29.51 1.26
CA THR A 89 -13.89 -30.83 0.66
C THR A 89 -13.13 -31.87 1.45
N ARG A 90 -13.48 -32.04 2.73
CA ARG A 90 -13.42 -33.39 3.33
C ARG A 90 -14.48 -33.66 4.39
N GLY A 91 -15.74 -33.42 4.01
CA GLY A 91 -16.87 -34.18 4.52
C GLY A 91 -17.18 -35.34 3.58
N GLU A 92 -17.22 -36.55 4.14
CA GLU A 92 -18.00 -37.72 3.67
C GLU A 92 -17.58 -38.43 2.36
N ALA A 93 -16.90 -39.57 2.53
CA ALA A 93 -17.28 -40.87 1.95
C ALA A 93 -16.55 -42.01 2.67
#